data_AF-A0A1G4K6F1-F1
#
_entry.id   AF-A0A1G4K6F1-F1
#
_cell.length_a   1.000
_cell.length_b   1.000
_cell.length_c   1.000
_cell.angle_alpha   90.00
_cell.angle_beta   90.00
_cell.angle_gamma   90.00
#
_symmetry.space_group_name_H-M   'P 1'
#
loop_
_entity.id
_entity.type
_entity.pdbx_description
1 polymer ?
#
loop_
_entity_poly.entity_id
_entity_poly.type
_entity_poly.pdbx_seq_one_letter_code
_entity_poly.pdbx_strand_id
1 'polypeptide(L)'
;MTKNCSSDAVSDSTVWKNKANMESLFNLPLEVVEMIVEQLESNPKTSVVDYYNWLKAGGNACPRINRLLLERVYVCNLSRRESDFVRRLSGPLNVATLTRKDAIPTGTKYLVLSVDEAFFRRGEAAELPEPNGDISITVVYHHDQEEEVNLRRIDQQYRDMYPQRSMRIEHLILIGPQDGSLRWNNTDGNLFDSSFYEEKETSTRKEVYGQTEDDTTVSPTRRYAEVTFLNAVSLDLDNSCLSNFLSTRQSLRDYFALTVNFPALKSIGFALPGKTSKADCLNQIQMSYLLTQDSKRISLEQFFHFYSLRNWNLPSLEGFSGHVLKWDEFQTDSAEKFRSVRDIITQLKTRIQQESSDGLPHLNAQLFPNGVTHSCIQNWPLIDTKLDIDAARRKSPLICLRHPHLESLEIIYMIYQPEGNLRLEGLYLPQLHELSIRGDQMLCWQAARNPMYHVFFSDWNDLAKCEVLVCQLKKELQVRCLVETANLGKALHSLKLRNKTEDINSLKPPFVEL
;
A
#
# COMPACT_ATOMS: atom_id res chain seq x y z
N MET A 1 -41.46 -11.00 -20.98
CA MET A 1 -41.22 -12.06 -19.98
C MET A 1 -40.10 -11.60 -19.06
N THR A 2 -40.51 -10.93 -18.00
CA THR A 2 -39.66 -10.40 -16.94
C THR A 2 -39.34 -11.53 -15.96
N LYS A 3 -38.05 -11.80 -15.72
CA LYS A 3 -37.60 -12.64 -14.61
C LYS A 3 -36.89 -11.76 -13.59
N ASN A 4 -37.52 -11.66 -12.42
CA ASN A 4 -36.99 -11.11 -11.19
C ASN A 4 -35.76 -11.92 -10.75
N CYS A 5 -34.68 -11.24 -10.38
CA CYS A 5 -33.67 -11.78 -9.49
C CYS A 5 -33.74 -11.01 -8.17
N SER A 6 -33.89 -11.80 -7.11
CA SER A 6 -34.05 -11.44 -5.71
C SER A 6 -32.79 -10.77 -5.14
N SER A 7 -33.03 -9.73 -4.35
CA SER A 7 -32.08 -9.12 -3.42
C SER A 7 -31.88 -10.06 -2.22
N ASP A 8 -30.70 -10.68 -2.12
CA ASP A 8 -30.30 -11.34 -0.89
C ASP A 8 -29.58 -10.35 0.03
N ALA A 9 -30.10 -10.30 1.25
CA ALA A 9 -29.66 -9.45 2.34
C ALA A 9 -28.22 -9.81 2.77
N VAL A 10 -27.30 -8.87 2.61
CA VAL A 10 -26.00 -8.92 3.27
C VAL A 10 -26.23 -8.58 4.74
N SER A 11 -25.86 -9.53 5.60
CA SER A 11 -26.24 -9.62 7.00
C SER A 11 -25.75 -8.47 7.88
N ASP A 12 -26.67 -7.91 8.67
CA ASP A 12 -26.50 -7.02 9.83
C ASP A 12 -25.54 -7.53 10.94
N SER A 13 -24.96 -8.72 10.82
CA SER A 13 -24.30 -9.40 11.95
C SER A 13 -22.96 -8.79 12.38
N THR A 14 -22.26 -8.06 11.51
CA THR A 14 -20.97 -7.40 11.80
C THR A 14 -21.15 -6.11 12.60
N VAL A 15 -22.27 -5.41 12.41
CA VAL A 15 -22.58 -4.16 13.13
C VAL A 15 -22.91 -4.44 14.60
N TRP A 16 -23.58 -5.56 14.89
CA TRP A 16 -23.98 -5.93 16.25
C TRP A 16 -22.81 -6.46 17.10
N LYS A 17 -21.85 -7.18 16.51
CA LYS A 17 -20.64 -7.65 17.23
C LYS A 17 -19.76 -6.50 17.70
N ASN A 18 -19.65 -5.42 16.92
CA ASN A 18 -18.89 -4.23 17.33
C ASN A 18 -19.57 -3.44 18.47
N LYS A 19 -20.90 -3.46 18.53
CA LYS A 19 -21.65 -2.74 19.57
C LYS A 19 -21.45 -3.37 20.97
N ALA A 20 -21.48 -4.70 21.05
CA ALA A 20 -21.28 -5.44 22.30
C ALA A 20 -19.82 -5.35 22.82
N ASN A 21 -18.83 -5.31 21.94
CA ASN A 21 -17.42 -5.12 22.34
C ASN A 21 -17.09 -3.68 22.78
N MET A 22 -17.82 -2.67 22.29
CA MET A 22 -17.63 -1.30 22.77
C MET A 22 -18.22 -1.09 24.18
N GLU A 23 -19.31 -1.77 24.53
CA GLU A 23 -19.91 -1.72 25.88
C GLU A 23 -18.92 -2.14 27.00
N SER A 24 -17.91 -2.97 26.71
CA SER A 24 -16.91 -3.39 27.71
C SER A 24 -15.83 -2.34 27.99
N LEU A 25 -15.51 -1.44 27.05
CA LEU A 25 -14.55 -0.35 27.26
C LEU A 25 -15.08 0.70 28.27
N PHE A 26 -16.41 0.79 28.40
CA PHE A 26 -17.09 1.76 29.26
C PHE A 26 -17.16 1.39 30.74
N ASN A 27 -16.73 0.18 31.10
CA ASN A 27 -16.66 -0.28 32.49
C ASN A 27 -15.23 -0.25 33.05
N LEU A 28 -14.28 0.37 32.35
CA LEU A 28 -12.92 0.47 32.85
C LEU A 28 -12.87 1.41 34.08
N PRO A 29 -12.17 1.01 35.17
CA PRO A 29 -11.87 1.90 36.27
C PRO A 29 -11.15 3.16 35.79
N LEU A 30 -11.38 4.29 36.46
CA LEU A 30 -10.81 5.59 36.09
C LEU A 30 -9.28 5.52 35.98
N GLU A 31 -8.66 4.78 36.89
CA GLU A 31 -7.21 4.59 36.97
C GLU A 31 -6.66 3.94 35.70
N VAL A 32 -7.40 2.97 35.14
CA VAL A 32 -7.01 2.31 33.88
C VAL A 32 -7.09 3.30 32.71
N VAL A 33 -8.06 4.21 32.74
CA VAL A 33 -8.19 5.22 31.68
C VAL A 33 -7.12 6.29 31.79
N GLU A 34 -6.79 6.75 33.00
CA GLU A 34 -5.67 7.66 33.22
C GLU A 34 -4.37 7.02 32.73
N MET A 35 -4.14 5.74 33.01
CA MET A 35 -3.02 4.98 32.45
C MET A 35 -3.04 4.91 30.92
N ILE A 36 -4.21 4.77 30.28
CA ILE A 36 -4.33 4.78 28.81
C ILE A 36 -3.93 6.15 28.27
N VAL A 37 -4.40 7.25 28.87
CA VAL A 37 -4.03 8.60 28.47
C VAL A 37 -2.54 8.84 28.67
N GLU A 38 -1.96 8.41 29.79
CA GLU A 38 -0.52 8.47 30.04
C GLU A 38 0.27 7.64 29.02
N GLN A 39 -0.23 6.46 28.64
CA GLN A 39 0.39 5.65 27.59
C GLN A 39 0.34 6.33 26.23
N LEU A 40 -0.81 6.94 25.86
CA LEU A 40 -0.93 7.75 24.66
C LEU A 40 0.06 8.92 24.69
N GLU A 41 0.22 9.60 25.82
CA GLU A 41 1.17 10.71 25.95
C GLU A 41 2.64 10.29 25.91
N SER A 42 2.96 9.12 26.47
CA SER A 42 4.33 8.61 26.50
C SER A 42 4.80 8.00 25.18
N ASN A 43 3.85 7.63 24.30
CA ASN A 43 4.15 7.02 23.03
C ASN A 43 4.43 8.09 21.96
N PRO A 44 5.65 8.19 21.41
CA PRO A 44 6.01 9.19 20.40
C PRO A 44 5.29 9.00 19.06
N LYS A 45 4.57 7.88 18.88
CA LYS A 45 3.76 7.61 17.67
C LYS A 45 2.30 8.04 17.81
N THR A 46 1.88 8.50 18.98
CA THR A 46 0.49 8.93 19.18
C THR A 46 0.23 10.20 18.38
N SER A 47 -0.88 10.20 17.64
CA SER A 47 -1.35 11.36 16.89
C SER A 47 -2.73 11.80 17.37
N VAL A 48 -3.15 12.99 16.95
CA VAL A 48 -4.49 13.51 17.31
C VAL A 48 -5.63 12.61 16.78
N VAL A 49 -5.35 11.74 15.79
CA VAL A 49 -6.29 10.74 15.27
C VAL A 49 -6.63 9.70 16.35
N ASP A 50 -5.68 9.35 17.21
CA ASP A 50 -5.91 8.41 18.32
C ASP A 50 -6.89 9.01 19.34
N TYR A 51 -6.71 10.28 19.70
CA TYR A 51 -7.63 11.02 20.55
C TYR A 51 -9.03 11.09 19.93
N TYR A 52 -9.13 11.40 18.63
CA TYR A 52 -10.41 11.37 17.91
C TYR A 52 -11.07 9.98 17.95
N ASN A 53 -10.31 8.91 17.70
CA ASN A 53 -10.84 7.55 17.72
C ASN A 53 -11.34 7.16 19.12
N TRP A 54 -10.63 7.54 20.17
CA TRP A 54 -11.08 7.36 21.56
C TRP A 54 -12.36 8.13 21.86
N LEU A 55 -12.44 9.41 21.48
CA LEU A 55 -13.65 10.23 21.66
C LEU A 55 -14.83 9.69 20.83
N LYS A 56 -14.56 9.17 19.63
CA LYS A 56 -15.56 8.58 18.74
C LYS A 56 -16.10 7.27 19.31
N ALA A 57 -15.21 6.38 19.74
CA ALA A 57 -15.57 5.12 20.38
C ALA A 57 -16.29 5.37 21.70
N GLY A 58 -15.79 6.32 22.50
CA GLY A 58 -16.32 6.67 23.82
C GLY A 58 -17.69 7.37 23.80
N GLY A 59 -18.01 8.08 22.73
CA GLY A 59 -19.25 8.86 22.64
C GLY A 59 -19.42 9.81 23.84
N ASN A 60 -20.65 9.97 24.35
CA ASN A 60 -20.93 10.81 25.52
C ASN A 60 -21.00 10.02 26.83
N ALA A 61 -20.68 8.73 26.81
CA ALA A 61 -20.88 7.85 27.96
C ALA A 61 -19.91 8.17 29.13
N CYS A 62 -18.76 8.78 28.85
CA CYS A 62 -17.76 9.13 29.86
C CYS A 62 -17.27 10.59 29.73
N PRO A 63 -18.07 11.57 30.22
CA PRO A 63 -17.73 13.00 30.10
C PRO A 63 -16.36 13.38 30.71
N ARG A 64 -15.95 12.70 31.78
CA ARG A 64 -14.66 12.95 32.46
C ARG A 64 -13.46 12.50 31.63
N ILE A 65 -13.56 11.36 30.95
CA ILE A 65 -12.51 10.84 30.05
C ILE A 65 -12.38 11.77 28.84
N ASN A 66 -13.52 12.11 28.24
CA ASN A 66 -13.54 13.05 27.13
C ASN A 66 -12.88 14.36 27.52
N ARG A 67 -13.16 14.87 28.73
CA ARG A 67 -12.50 16.07 29.24
C ARG A 67 -10.98 15.93 29.30
N LEU A 68 -10.43 14.84 29.85
CA LEU A 68 -8.98 14.61 29.90
C LEU A 68 -8.34 14.56 28.51
N LEU A 69 -8.98 13.88 27.55
CA LEU A 69 -8.52 13.83 26.17
C LEU A 69 -8.57 15.21 25.49
N LEU A 70 -9.65 15.95 25.70
CA LEU A 70 -9.87 17.28 25.12
C LEU A 70 -8.95 18.35 25.74
N GLU A 71 -8.52 18.19 27.00
CA GLU A 71 -7.54 19.09 27.63
C GLU A 71 -6.15 19.02 26.96
N ARG A 72 -5.87 17.98 26.17
CA ARG A 72 -4.62 17.83 25.39
C ARG A 72 -4.67 18.42 23.99
N VAL A 73 -5.86 18.79 23.51
CA VAL A 73 -6.08 19.23 22.14
C VAL A 73 -6.73 20.61 22.13
N TYR A 74 -6.04 21.58 21.52
CA TYR A 74 -6.60 22.91 21.29
C TYR A 74 -6.95 23.08 19.82
N VAL A 75 -8.21 23.37 19.51
CA VAL A 75 -8.72 23.42 18.13
C VAL A 75 -9.04 24.86 17.72
N CYS A 76 -8.39 25.32 16.66
CA CYS A 76 -8.69 26.57 15.97
C CYS A 76 -9.43 26.24 14.66
N ASN A 77 -10.73 26.48 14.62
CA ASN A 77 -11.52 26.25 13.41
C ASN A 77 -11.56 27.49 12.50
N LEU A 78 -10.76 27.48 11.44
CA LEU A 78 -10.66 28.53 10.42
C LEU A 78 -11.40 28.17 9.12
N SER A 79 -11.89 26.94 9.00
CA SER A 79 -12.68 26.48 7.87
C SER A 79 -14.12 26.96 7.98
N ARG A 80 -14.77 27.13 6.82
CA ARG A 80 -16.21 27.43 6.74
C ARG A 80 -17.06 26.20 7.07
N ARG A 81 -16.49 25.02 6.90
CA ARG A 81 -17.14 23.73 7.18
C ARG A 81 -16.61 23.19 8.49
N GLU A 82 -17.49 22.57 9.26
CA GLU A 82 -17.13 21.81 10.45
C GLU A 82 -17.36 20.33 10.16
N SER A 83 -16.32 19.52 10.33
CA SER A 83 -16.42 18.07 10.21
C SER A 83 -16.73 17.41 11.56
N ASP A 84 -17.20 16.15 11.53
CA ASP A 84 -17.33 15.35 12.75
C ASP A 84 -16.02 15.25 13.53
N PHE A 85 -14.89 15.19 12.81
CA PHE A 85 -13.55 15.16 13.41
C PHE A 85 -13.28 16.41 14.26
N VAL A 86 -13.41 17.59 13.64
CA VAL A 86 -13.20 18.88 14.30
C VAL A 86 -14.19 19.07 15.44
N ARG A 87 -15.48 18.83 15.20
CA ARG A 87 -16.54 18.97 16.19
C ARG A 87 -16.30 18.11 17.44
N ARG A 88 -15.86 16.86 17.27
CA ARG A 88 -15.56 15.96 18.40
C ARG A 88 -14.35 16.43 19.20
N LEU A 89 -13.29 16.88 18.53
CA LEU A 89 -12.08 17.39 19.17
C LEU A 89 -12.24 18.77 19.81
N SER A 90 -13.17 19.59 19.32
CA SER A 90 -13.55 20.84 20.00
C SER A 90 -14.37 20.55 21.26
N GLY A 91 -15.16 19.48 21.25
CA GLY A 91 -16.06 19.16 22.36
C GLY A 91 -17.07 20.29 22.65
N PRO A 92 -17.84 20.18 23.75
CA PRO A 92 -18.83 21.19 24.12
C PRO A 92 -18.21 22.46 24.76
N LEU A 93 -16.95 22.39 25.20
CA LEU A 93 -16.27 23.44 25.96
C LEU A 93 -15.36 24.35 25.11
N ASN A 94 -14.91 23.91 23.92
CA ASN A 94 -13.93 24.64 23.11
C ASN A 94 -14.45 25.09 21.73
N VAL A 95 -15.74 25.46 21.61
CA VAL A 95 -16.15 26.30 20.46
C VAL A 95 -15.71 27.74 20.76
N ALA A 96 -14.40 27.95 20.81
CA ALA A 96 -13.83 29.28 20.87
C ALA A 96 -14.13 29.95 19.53
N THR A 97 -15.10 30.87 19.52
CA THR A 97 -15.04 31.97 18.56
C THR A 97 -13.73 32.68 18.85
N LEU A 98 -12.69 32.42 18.03
CA LEU A 98 -11.35 33.02 18.12
C LEU A 98 -11.48 34.51 18.46
N THR A 99 -11.41 34.82 19.76
CA THR A 99 -11.21 36.18 20.21
C THR A 99 -9.71 36.36 20.33
N ARG A 100 -9.20 37.48 19.81
CA ARG A 100 -7.79 37.84 19.55
C ARG A 100 -6.76 37.67 20.71
N LYS A 101 -7.10 37.02 21.83
CA LYS A 101 -6.26 36.95 23.05
C LYS A 101 -6.21 35.57 23.73
N ASP A 102 -6.76 34.53 23.13
CA ASP A 102 -6.81 33.23 23.81
C ASP A 102 -5.42 32.58 23.80
N ALA A 103 -4.79 32.52 24.99
CA ALA A 103 -3.56 31.79 25.20
C ALA A 103 -3.83 30.28 25.08
N ILE A 104 -2.91 29.54 24.47
CA ILE A 104 -3.02 28.07 24.39
C ILE A 104 -3.06 27.52 25.84
N PRO A 105 -4.08 26.73 26.21
CA PRO A 105 -4.21 26.20 27.57
C PRO A 105 -2.99 25.39 28.00
N THR A 106 -2.61 25.54 29.27
CA THR A 106 -1.51 24.75 29.85
C THR A 106 -1.83 23.26 29.78
N GLY A 107 -0.88 22.45 29.32
CA GLY A 107 -1.04 21.01 29.17
C GLY A 107 -1.53 20.55 27.79
N THR A 108 -1.80 21.49 26.87
CA THR A 108 -2.03 21.20 25.45
C THR A 108 -0.81 20.51 24.85
N LYS A 109 -1.04 19.43 24.10
CA LYS A 109 -0.02 18.70 23.34
C LYS A 109 -0.16 18.91 21.83
N TYR A 110 -1.40 19.09 21.36
CA TYR A 110 -1.69 19.28 19.95
C TYR A 110 -2.43 20.60 19.72
N LEU A 111 -1.89 21.42 18.83
CA LEU A 111 -2.59 22.56 18.25
C LEU A 111 -3.18 22.14 16.91
N VAL A 112 -4.51 22.05 16.83
CA VAL A 112 -5.24 21.61 15.64
C VAL A 112 -5.77 22.83 14.89
N LEU A 113 -5.32 23.02 13.66
CA LEU A 113 -5.77 24.10 12.78
C LEU A 113 -6.67 23.50 11.70
N SER A 114 -7.99 23.72 11.80
CA SER A 114 -8.93 23.30 10.76
C SER A 114 -9.04 24.38 9.70
N VAL A 115 -8.72 24.05 8.46
CA VAL A 115 -8.65 24.97 7.32
C VAL A 115 -9.34 24.35 6.11
N ASP A 116 -9.74 25.20 5.16
CA ASP A 116 -10.28 24.77 3.88
C ASP A 116 -9.62 25.54 2.72
N GLU A 117 -9.90 25.13 1.50
CA GLU A 117 -9.41 25.80 0.30
C GLU A 117 -9.83 27.28 0.24
N ALA A 118 -11.00 27.64 0.79
CA ALA A 118 -11.46 29.03 0.83
C ALA A 118 -10.65 29.90 1.80
N PHE A 119 -10.11 29.32 2.87
CA PHE A 119 -9.18 29.97 3.78
C PHE A 119 -7.87 30.33 3.05
N PHE A 120 -7.22 29.37 2.39
CA PHE A 120 -5.98 29.64 1.66
C PHE A 120 -6.16 30.65 0.53
N ARG A 121 -7.29 30.64 -0.19
CA ARG A 121 -7.58 31.61 -1.25
C ARG A 121 -7.70 33.05 -0.78
N ARG A 122 -8.05 33.29 0.50
CA ARG A 122 -8.10 34.64 1.05
C ARG A 122 -6.69 35.23 1.21
N GLY A 123 -5.68 34.39 1.44
CA GLY A 123 -4.29 34.82 1.64
C GLY A 123 -4.06 35.66 2.89
N GLU A 124 -5.07 35.78 3.76
CA GLU A 124 -4.98 36.53 5.01
C GLU A 124 -4.63 35.57 6.14
N ALA A 125 -3.42 35.72 6.69
CA ALA A 125 -3.00 34.94 7.86
C ALA A 125 -3.85 35.33 9.07
N ALA A 126 -4.55 34.35 9.65
CA ALA A 126 -5.24 34.56 10.92
C ALA A 126 -4.20 34.74 12.05
N GLU A 127 -4.45 35.66 12.98
CA GLU A 127 -3.66 35.80 14.20
C GLU A 127 -3.86 34.53 15.06
N LEU A 128 -2.83 33.66 15.09
CA LEU A 128 -2.80 32.43 15.88
C LEU A 128 -1.89 32.61 17.10
N PRO A 129 -2.23 32.01 18.26
CA PRO A 129 -1.33 32.03 19.40
C PRO A 129 -0.07 31.21 19.08
N GLU A 130 1.10 31.73 19.46
CA GLU A 130 2.36 31.00 19.25
C GLU A 130 2.41 29.76 20.16
N PRO A 131 2.67 28.57 19.60
CA PRO A 131 2.88 27.36 20.39
C PRO A 131 4.18 27.50 21.20
N ASN A 132 4.09 27.20 22.49
CA ASN A 132 5.25 27.17 23.39
C ASN A 132 5.54 25.74 23.83
N GLY A 133 6.83 25.38 23.90
CA GLY A 133 7.27 24.04 24.29
C GLY A 133 7.05 22.98 23.22
N ASP A 134 6.78 21.75 23.64
CA ASP A 134 6.66 20.56 22.76
C ASP A 134 5.23 20.38 22.23
N ILE A 135 4.62 21.45 21.69
CA ILE A 135 3.28 21.37 21.09
C ILE A 135 3.41 21.00 19.62
N SER A 136 2.77 19.90 19.23
CA SER A 136 2.68 19.45 17.84
C SER A 136 1.59 20.20 17.07
N ILE A 137 1.96 20.79 15.94
CA ILE A 137 1.00 21.42 15.02
C ILE A 137 0.36 20.34 14.14
N THR A 138 -0.96 20.24 14.18
CA THR A 138 -1.74 19.41 13.24
C THR A 138 -2.65 20.28 12.38
N VAL A 139 -2.50 20.17 11.07
CA VAL A 139 -3.40 20.85 10.12
C VAL A 139 -4.46 19.87 9.64
N VAL A 140 -5.73 20.22 9.83
CA VAL A 140 -6.89 19.49 9.30
C VAL A 140 -7.38 20.25 8.07
N TYR A 141 -7.10 19.73 6.88
CA TYR A 141 -7.48 20.36 5.64
C TYR A 141 -8.73 19.71 5.04
N HIS A 142 -9.77 20.52 4.90
CA HIS A 142 -11.03 20.18 4.25
C HIS A 142 -10.93 20.43 2.74
N HIS A 143 -10.98 19.36 1.95
CA HIS A 143 -11.00 19.46 0.49
C HIS A 143 -12.38 19.16 -0.08
N ASP A 144 -12.78 19.97 -1.05
CA ASP A 144 -14.08 19.85 -1.73
C ASP A 144 -13.99 19.09 -3.06
N GLN A 145 -12.77 18.86 -3.56
CA GLN A 145 -12.53 18.20 -4.84
C GLN A 145 -12.50 16.69 -4.66
N GLU A 146 -13.23 15.97 -5.52
CA GLU A 146 -13.38 14.52 -5.47
C GLU A 146 -12.16 13.75 -5.97
N GLU A 147 -11.24 14.36 -6.74
CA GLU A 147 -10.20 13.57 -7.43
C GLU A 147 -8.75 14.04 -7.17
N GLU A 148 -8.50 15.32 -6.92
CA GLU A 148 -7.13 15.85 -6.84
C GLU A 148 -6.88 16.61 -5.53
N VAL A 149 -6.02 16.04 -4.68
CA VAL A 149 -5.41 16.72 -3.53
C VAL A 149 -3.95 16.95 -3.88
N ASN A 150 -3.40 18.13 -3.61
CA ASN A 150 -1.97 18.43 -3.85
C ASN A 150 -1.31 18.84 -2.52
N LEU A 151 -0.59 17.90 -1.91
CA LEU A 151 0.02 18.09 -0.60
C LEU A 151 1.08 19.19 -0.62
N ARG A 152 1.88 19.26 -1.68
CA ARG A 152 2.91 20.29 -1.85
C ARG A 152 2.30 21.70 -1.88
N ARG A 153 1.15 21.88 -2.55
CA ARG A 153 0.43 23.16 -2.61
C ARG A 153 -0.10 23.55 -1.24
N ILE A 154 -0.71 22.60 -0.52
CA ILE A 154 -1.21 22.82 0.84
C ILE A 154 -0.08 23.25 1.77
N ASP A 155 1.06 22.54 1.74
CA ASP A 155 2.26 22.89 2.52
C ASP A 155 2.75 24.31 2.21
N GLN A 156 2.89 24.64 0.92
CA GLN A 156 3.40 25.93 0.49
C GLN A 156 2.47 27.07 0.93
N GLN A 157 1.17 26.94 0.68
CA GLN A 157 0.17 27.94 1.07
C GLN A 157 0.16 28.16 2.59
N TYR A 158 0.31 27.09 3.37
CA TYR A 158 0.41 27.20 4.82
C TYR A 158 1.69 27.91 5.25
N ARG A 159 2.86 27.54 4.69
CA ARG A 159 4.14 28.19 5.01
C ARG A 159 4.20 29.65 4.63
N ASP A 160 3.55 30.04 3.53
CA ASP A 160 3.46 31.43 3.09
C ASP A 160 2.69 32.29 4.09
N MET A 161 1.66 31.73 4.75
CA MET A 161 0.90 32.42 5.80
C MET A 161 1.57 32.37 7.17
N TYR A 162 2.24 31.25 7.49
CA TYR A 162 2.86 30.99 8.79
C TYR A 162 4.33 30.59 8.62
N PRO A 163 5.21 31.56 8.30
CA PRO A 163 6.62 31.30 8.04
C PRO A 163 7.43 30.99 9.31
N GLN A 164 6.86 31.16 10.50
CA GLN A 164 7.55 30.91 11.76
C GLN A 164 7.86 29.42 11.92
N ARG A 165 9.09 29.09 12.33
CA ARG A 165 9.52 27.70 12.54
C ARG A 165 8.69 26.96 13.61
N SER A 166 8.21 27.69 14.62
CA SER A 166 7.33 27.15 15.67
C SER A 166 5.96 26.70 15.14
N MET A 167 5.54 27.20 13.98
CA MET A 167 4.26 26.86 13.34
C MET A 167 4.38 25.73 12.30
N ARG A 168 5.54 25.08 12.19
CA ARG A 168 5.76 24.00 11.22
C ARG A 168 4.76 22.86 11.45
N ILE A 169 4.09 22.43 10.38
CA ILE A 169 3.17 21.30 10.41
C ILE A 169 3.94 20.03 10.76
N GLU A 170 3.49 19.32 11.79
CA GLU A 170 4.00 17.99 12.10
C GLU A 170 3.09 16.91 11.51
N HIS A 171 1.77 17.10 11.63
CA HIS A 171 0.76 16.18 11.11
C HIS A 171 -0.19 16.89 10.14
N LEU A 172 -0.46 16.27 9.00
CA LEU A 172 -1.47 16.72 8.04
C LEU A 172 -2.62 15.70 7.99
N ILE A 173 -3.85 16.17 8.24
CA ILE A 173 -5.06 15.35 8.16
C ILE A 173 -5.93 15.90 7.04
N LEU A 174 -6.31 15.03 6.11
CA LEU A 174 -7.11 15.37 4.94
C LEU A 174 -8.51 14.79 5.11
N ILE A 175 -9.51 15.67 5.01
CA ILE A 175 -10.92 15.32 5.15
C ILE A 175 -11.66 15.76 3.88
N GLY A 176 -11.94 14.78 3.03
CA GLY A 176 -12.73 14.93 1.82
C GLY A 176 -14.21 14.60 2.00
N PRO A 177 -14.94 14.49 0.88
CA PRO A 177 -16.28 13.92 0.83
C PRO A 177 -16.35 12.55 1.52
N GLN A 178 -17.53 12.20 2.05
CA GLN A 178 -17.77 10.84 2.54
C GLN A 178 -17.62 9.84 1.40
N ASP A 179 -16.93 8.74 1.66
CA ASP A 179 -16.63 7.71 0.67
C ASP A 179 -15.86 8.22 -0.56
N GLY A 180 -15.02 9.26 -0.35
CA GLY A 180 -14.24 9.86 -1.41
C GLY A 180 -13.25 8.88 -2.06
N SER A 181 -13.08 9.01 -3.37
CA SER A 181 -11.96 8.41 -4.08
C SER A 181 -10.82 9.42 -4.16
N LEU A 182 -9.58 8.94 -4.28
CA LEU A 182 -8.44 9.80 -4.59
C LEU A 182 -7.77 9.28 -5.84
N ARG A 183 -7.15 10.19 -6.60
CA ARG A 183 -6.31 9.82 -7.74
C ARG A 183 -4.96 10.50 -7.64
N TRP A 184 -3.88 9.72 -7.71
CA TRP A 184 -2.53 10.26 -7.71
C TRP A 184 -1.73 9.88 -8.95
N ASN A 185 -0.89 10.82 -9.39
CA ASN A 185 0.14 10.62 -10.38
C ASN A 185 1.52 10.99 -9.81
N ASN A 186 2.57 10.96 -10.64
CA ASN A 186 3.95 11.22 -10.23
C ASN A 186 4.36 12.70 -10.27
N THR A 187 3.45 13.62 -10.54
CA THR A 187 3.73 15.06 -10.78
C THR A 187 2.67 16.01 -10.19
N ASP A 188 1.76 15.47 -9.38
CA ASP A 188 0.62 16.20 -8.81
C ASP A 188 0.90 16.78 -7.42
N GLY A 189 2.15 16.72 -6.94
CA GLY A 189 2.53 17.17 -5.62
C GLY A 189 2.06 16.28 -4.46
N ASN A 190 1.66 15.02 -4.72
CA ASN A 190 1.36 14.02 -3.69
C ASN A 190 2.62 13.24 -3.23
N LEU A 191 2.39 12.18 -2.43
CA LEU A 191 3.44 11.40 -1.76
C LEU A 191 4.42 10.68 -2.70
N PHE A 192 4.05 10.49 -3.97
CA PHE A 192 4.89 9.85 -4.98
C PHE A 192 5.41 10.84 -6.03
N ASP A 193 5.19 12.14 -5.84
CA ASP A 193 5.89 13.18 -6.56
C ASP A 193 7.24 13.42 -5.87
N SER A 194 8.35 13.20 -6.56
CA SER A 194 9.68 13.38 -5.98
C SER A 194 9.93 14.81 -5.49
N SER A 195 9.31 15.80 -6.14
CA SER A 195 9.43 17.21 -5.80
C SER A 195 8.73 17.57 -4.48
N PHE A 196 7.85 16.69 -3.97
CA PHE A 196 7.33 16.80 -2.61
C PHE A 196 8.44 16.70 -1.57
N TYR A 197 9.52 15.94 -1.83
CA TYR A 197 10.62 15.77 -0.88
C TYR A 197 11.79 16.74 -1.13
N GLU A 198 11.78 17.45 -2.25
CA GLU A 198 12.77 18.50 -2.54
C GLU A 198 12.44 19.75 -1.71
N GLU A 199 13.03 19.88 -0.52
CA GLU A 199 13.15 21.19 0.13
C GLU A 199 14.35 21.92 -0.48
N LYS A 200 14.08 22.87 -1.36
CA LYS A 200 15.04 23.95 -1.61
C LYS A 200 14.95 24.88 -0.41
N GLU A 201 15.62 24.54 0.68
CA GLU A 201 16.05 25.59 1.61
C GLU A 201 16.92 26.50 0.76
N THR A 202 16.35 27.64 0.32
CA THR A 202 17.15 28.76 -0.14
C THR A 202 17.90 29.23 1.08
N SER A 203 19.02 28.56 1.38
CA SER A 203 20.01 29.05 2.29
C SER A 203 20.40 30.41 1.75
N THR A 204 19.78 31.46 2.27
CA THR A 204 20.36 32.80 2.28
C THR A 204 21.62 32.63 3.11
N ARG A 205 22.69 32.17 2.45
CA ARG A 205 24.07 32.22 2.93
C ARG A 205 24.31 33.71 3.14
N LYS A 206 24.01 34.20 4.35
CA LYS A 206 24.60 35.44 4.84
C LYS A 206 26.07 35.11 4.98
N GLU A 207 26.87 35.49 3.99
CA GLU A 207 28.33 35.53 4.11
C GLU A 207 28.68 36.48 5.26
N VAL A 208 28.80 35.91 6.46
CA VAL A 208 29.29 36.61 7.64
C VAL A 208 30.68 36.03 7.90
N TYR A 209 31.70 36.80 7.51
CA TYR A 209 33.12 36.59 7.81
C TYR A 209 33.74 35.26 7.39
N GLY A 210 33.93 35.06 6.07
CA GLY A 210 35.18 34.50 5.51
C GLY A 210 35.70 33.12 5.98
N GLN A 211 34.92 32.33 6.71
CA GLN A 211 35.28 30.96 7.10
C GLN A 211 34.21 30.00 6.61
N THR A 212 34.55 29.23 5.59
CA THR A 212 33.75 28.10 5.08
C THR A 212 34.09 26.87 5.92
N GLU A 213 33.42 26.72 7.06
CA GLU A 213 33.27 25.40 7.68
C GLU A 213 32.15 24.65 6.96
N ASP A 214 32.54 23.73 6.07
CA ASP A 214 31.68 22.82 5.32
C ASP A 214 31.22 21.64 6.22
N ASP A 215 30.61 21.94 7.37
CA ASP A 215 30.05 20.92 8.27
C ASP A 215 28.60 21.18 8.67
N THR A 216 27.82 21.74 7.74
CA THR A 216 26.36 21.71 7.84
C THR A 216 25.83 20.50 7.08
N THR A 217 25.81 19.36 7.77
CA THR A 217 24.81 18.32 7.49
C THR A 217 23.43 18.92 7.77
N VAL A 218 22.94 19.74 6.84
CA VAL A 218 21.54 20.17 6.83
C VAL A 218 20.73 18.89 6.64
N SER A 219 20.30 18.32 7.76
CA SER A 219 19.42 17.17 7.74
C SER A 219 18.17 17.60 6.98
N PRO A 220 17.75 16.84 5.96
CA PRO A 220 16.55 17.15 5.20
C PRO A 220 15.41 17.42 6.18
N THR A 221 14.90 18.63 6.14
CA THR A 221 13.85 19.09 7.03
C THR A 221 12.57 18.42 6.56
N ARG A 222 12.20 17.29 7.19
CA ARG A 222 11.00 16.51 6.84
C ARG A 222 9.75 17.40 6.79
N ARG A 223 9.01 17.42 5.67
CA ARG A 223 7.78 18.24 5.55
C ARG A 223 6.76 17.90 6.62
N TYR A 224 6.48 16.60 6.80
CA TYR A 224 5.56 16.07 7.80
C TYR A 224 6.17 14.83 8.48
N ALA A 225 5.76 14.57 9.71
CA ALA A 225 5.97 13.28 10.38
C ALA A 225 4.86 12.28 10.00
N GLU A 226 3.63 12.76 9.81
CA GLU A 226 2.46 11.96 9.50
C GLU A 226 1.52 12.65 8.51
N VAL A 227 0.95 11.87 7.57
CA VAL A 227 -0.17 12.29 6.72
C VAL A 227 -1.31 11.28 6.85
N THR A 228 -2.51 11.75 7.16
CA THR A 228 -3.71 10.91 7.35
C THR A 228 -4.81 11.33 6.38
N PHE A 229 -5.33 10.37 5.60
CA PHE A 229 -6.47 10.55 4.71
C PHE A 229 -7.71 9.90 5.34
N LEU A 230 -8.50 10.68 6.07
CA LEU A 230 -9.45 10.14 7.04
C LEU A 230 -10.63 9.38 6.41
N ASN A 231 -11.15 9.89 5.30
CA ASN A 231 -12.41 9.42 4.69
C ASN A 231 -12.23 8.81 3.29
N ALA A 232 -11.00 8.68 2.79
CA ALA A 232 -10.76 8.12 1.46
C ALA A 232 -11.00 6.60 1.48
N VAL A 233 -11.88 6.12 0.61
CA VAL A 233 -12.29 4.70 0.56
C VAL A 233 -11.66 3.98 -0.63
N SER A 234 -11.30 4.70 -1.69
CA SER A 234 -10.51 4.18 -2.81
C SER A 234 -9.37 5.12 -3.20
N LEU A 235 -8.28 4.54 -3.70
CA LEU A 235 -7.12 5.25 -4.23
C LEU A 235 -6.75 4.65 -5.58
N ASP A 236 -6.80 5.47 -6.63
CA ASP A 236 -6.31 5.13 -7.96
C ASP A 236 -4.93 5.77 -8.18
N LEU A 237 -3.92 4.94 -8.45
CA LEU A 237 -2.57 5.41 -8.73
C LEU A 237 -2.25 5.26 -10.21
N ASP A 238 -1.56 6.21 -10.82
CA ASP A 238 -0.98 5.96 -12.14
C ASP A 238 -0.02 4.76 -12.08
N ASN A 239 -0.10 3.86 -13.05
CA ASN A 239 0.58 2.56 -12.97
C ASN A 239 2.12 2.62 -13.00
N SER A 240 2.70 3.77 -13.37
CA SER A 240 4.14 4.05 -13.35
C SER A 240 4.56 4.95 -12.19
N CYS A 241 3.62 5.35 -11.33
CA CYS A 241 3.84 6.31 -10.26
C CYS A 241 4.97 5.85 -9.32
N LEU A 242 4.88 4.60 -8.85
CA LEU A 242 5.87 4.00 -7.96
C LEU A 242 7.22 3.80 -8.64
N SER A 243 7.23 3.30 -9.88
CA SER A 243 8.49 3.07 -10.62
C SER A 243 9.24 4.37 -10.90
N ASN A 244 8.51 5.45 -11.21
CA ASN A 244 9.11 6.76 -11.46
C ASN A 244 9.70 7.36 -10.17
N PHE A 245 9.06 7.15 -9.02
CA PHE A 245 9.54 7.63 -7.72
C PHE A 245 10.88 7.03 -7.32
N LEU A 246 11.12 5.73 -7.60
CA LEU A 246 12.38 5.05 -7.28
C LEU A 246 13.61 5.64 -8.00
N SER A 247 13.42 6.42 -9.06
CA SER A 247 14.53 7.10 -9.74
C SER A 247 15.14 8.24 -8.89
N THR A 248 14.45 8.72 -7.85
CA THR A 248 14.88 9.83 -7.01
C THR A 248 15.34 9.38 -5.62
N ARG A 249 16.67 9.39 -5.41
CA ARG A 249 17.33 8.77 -4.24
C ARG A 249 16.95 9.36 -2.88
N GLN A 250 16.94 10.68 -2.74
CA GLN A 250 16.72 11.35 -1.45
C GLN A 250 15.28 11.13 -0.96
N SER A 251 14.32 11.13 -1.88
CA SER A 251 12.89 11.01 -1.62
C SER A 251 12.52 9.69 -0.95
N LEU A 252 13.24 8.59 -1.19
CA LEU A 252 12.95 7.29 -0.57
C LEU A 252 13.21 7.24 0.93
N ARG A 253 14.32 7.82 1.39
CA ARG A 253 14.65 7.85 2.82
C ARG A 253 13.57 8.62 3.58
N ASP A 254 13.17 9.76 3.02
CA ASP A 254 12.16 10.63 3.62
C ASP A 254 10.76 10.00 3.53
N TYR A 255 10.45 9.28 2.44
CA TYR A 255 9.23 8.47 2.30
C TYR A 255 9.14 7.37 3.37
N PHE A 256 10.20 6.59 3.60
CA PHE A 256 10.18 5.54 4.63
C PHE A 256 10.09 6.08 6.05
N ALA A 257 10.50 7.33 6.25
CA ALA A 257 10.36 8.01 7.53
C ALA A 257 8.98 8.63 7.75
N LEU A 258 8.18 8.78 6.69
CA LEU A 258 6.83 9.31 6.76
C LEU A 258 5.83 8.21 7.12
N THR A 259 4.98 8.49 8.11
CA THR A 259 3.83 7.63 8.41
C THR A 259 2.64 8.07 7.57
N VAL A 260 2.03 7.13 6.84
CA VAL A 260 0.87 7.40 5.99
C VAL A 260 -0.30 6.57 6.49
N ASN A 261 -1.40 7.22 6.86
CA ASN A 261 -2.58 6.54 7.39
C ASN A 261 -3.78 6.68 6.45
N PHE A 262 -4.44 5.56 6.19
CA PHE A 262 -5.70 5.50 5.45
C PHE A 262 -6.68 4.57 6.19
N PRO A 263 -7.30 5.05 7.28
CA PRO A 263 -8.14 4.20 8.12
C PRO A 263 -9.38 3.64 7.39
N ALA A 264 -9.92 4.37 6.41
CA ALA A 264 -11.15 4.00 5.69
C ALA A 264 -10.91 3.36 4.31
N LEU A 265 -9.66 3.26 3.85
CA LEU A 265 -9.35 2.82 2.48
C LEU A 265 -9.59 1.33 2.32
N LYS A 266 -10.47 0.98 1.38
CA LYS A 266 -10.86 -0.41 1.07
C LYS A 266 -10.17 -0.95 -0.16
N SER A 267 -9.80 -0.09 -1.11
CA SER A 267 -9.20 -0.54 -2.37
C SER A 267 -8.10 0.39 -2.90
N ILE A 268 -7.01 -0.21 -3.37
CA ILE A 268 -6.00 0.47 -4.18
C ILE A 268 -6.02 -0.11 -5.59
N GLY A 269 -6.32 0.75 -6.55
CA GLY A 269 -6.27 0.46 -7.98
C GLY A 269 -5.09 1.16 -8.63
N PHE A 270 -4.66 0.63 -9.77
CA PHE A 270 -3.78 1.36 -10.67
C PHE A 270 -4.56 1.75 -11.92
N ALA A 271 -4.19 2.84 -12.57
CA ALA A 271 -4.82 3.35 -13.77
C ALA A 271 -3.76 3.60 -14.85
N LEU A 272 -4.13 3.34 -16.10
CA LEU A 272 -3.37 3.79 -17.26
C LEU A 272 -3.83 5.20 -17.64
N PRO A 273 -2.91 6.16 -17.86
CA PRO A 273 -3.28 7.47 -18.36
C PRO A 273 -4.13 7.36 -19.64
N GLY A 274 -5.32 7.97 -19.63
CA GLY A 274 -6.22 8.00 -20.78
C GLY A 274 -7.02 6.71 -21.07
N LYS A 275 -6.94 5.67 -20.23
CA LYS A 275 -7.80 4.48 -20.35
C LYS A 275 -8.88 4.47 -19.27
N THR A 276 -10.12 4.22 -19.68
CA THR A 276 -11.30 4.18 -18.79
C THR A 276 -11.57 2.80 -18.18
N SER A 277 -11.00 1.73 -18.76
CA SER A 277 -11.17 0.38 -18.21
C SER A 277 -10.19 0.15 -17.07
N LYS A 278 -10.72 0.07 -15.85
CA LYS A 278 -9.98 -0.32 -14.64
C LYS A 278 -9.55 -1.80 -14.63
N ALA A 279 -10.15 -2.64 -15.49
CA ALA A 279 -10.13 -4.09 -15.35
C ALA A 279 -8.75 -4.77 -15.50
N ASP A 280 -7.72 -4.09 -16.02
CA ASP A 280 -6.40 -4.69 -16.29
C ASP A 280 -5.22 -3.81 -15.84
N CYS A 281 -5.45 -2.79 -15.02
CA CYS A 281 -4.40 -1.85 -14.65
C CYS A 281 -3.70 -2.31 -13.36
N LEU A 282 -2.49 -2.84 -13.54
CA LEU A 282 -1.60 -3.31 -12.47
C LEU A 282 -0.43 -2.36 -12.27
N ASN A 283 0.12 -2.35 -11.06
CA ASN A 283 1.34 -1.62 -10.73
C ASN A 283 2.57 -2.21 -11.43
N GLN A 284 3.47 -1.38 -11.93
CA GLN A 284 4.64 -1.86 -12.65
C GLN A 284 5.86 -2.00 -11.75
N ILE A 285 6.34 -3.23 -11.57
CA ILE A 285 7.61 -3.50 -10.88
C ILE A 285 8.71 -3.72 -11.92
N GLN A 286 9.61 -2.75 -12.06
CA GLN A 286 10.74 -2.85 -12.99
C GLN A 286 11.85 -3.74 -12.40
N MET A 287 11.90 -5.01 -12.81
CA MET A 287 12.87 -5.98 -12.31
C MET A 287 14.28 -5.70 -12.83
N SER A 288 14.41 -5.15 -14.05
CA SER A 288 15.70 -4.72 -14.62
C SER A 288 16.34 -3.58 -13.82
N TYR A 289 15.54 -2.73 -13.17
CA TYR A 289 16.04 -1.66 -12.30
C TYR A 289 16.95 -2.22 -11.20
N LEU A 290 16.62 -3.39 -10.63
CA LEU A 290 17.41 -4.05 -9.58
C LEU A 290 18.83 -4.46 -10.00
N LEU A 291 19.18 -4.33 -11.28
CA LEU A 291 20.51 -4.63 -11.79
C LEU A 291 21.32 -3.36 -12.09
N THR A 292 20.68 -2.20 -12.07
CA THR A 292 21.33 -0.91 -12.31
C THR A 292 22.26 -0.51 -11.15
N GLN A 293 23.28 0.30 -11.43
CA GLN A 293 24.16 0.82 -10.38
C GLN A 293 23.40 1.68 -9.35
N ASP A 294 22.33 2.35 -9.78
CA ASP A 294 21.48 3.16 -8.90
C ASP A 294 20.76 2.30 -7.87
N SER A 295 20.32 1.10 -8.26
CA SER A 295 19.61 0.17 -7.38
C SER A 295 20.48 -0.50 -6.33
N LYS A 296 21.81 -0.53 -6.49
CA LYS A 296 22.72 -1.15 -5.49
C LYS A 296 22.71 -0.43 -4.14
N ARG A 297 22.12 0.77 -4.09
CA ARG A 297 21.98 1.59 -2.89
C ARG A 297 20.72 1.30 -2.10
N ILE A 298 19.76 0.57 -2.68
CA ILE A 298 18.51 0.16 -2.05
C ILE A 298 18.58 -1.36 -1.91
N SER A 299 18.43 -1.87 -0.70
CA SER A 299 18.35 -3.34 -0.51
C SER A 299 17.13 -3.92 -1.22
N LEU A 300 17.19 -5.19 -1.59
CA LEU A 300 16.04 -5.91 -2.15
C LEU A 300 14.84 -5.82 -1.20
N GLU A 301 15.07 -5.95 0.11
CA GLU A 301 14.01 -5.79 1.12
C GLU A 301 13.32 -4.42 1.02
N GLN A 302 14.09 -3.32 0.99
CA GLN A 302 13.53 -1.97 0.86
C GLN A 302 12.77 -1.77 -0.46
N PHE A 303 13.28 -2.34 -1.55
CA PHE A 303 12.61 -2.27 -2.85
C PHE A 303 11.21 -2.91 -2.81
N PHE A 304 11.10 -4.13 -2.27
CA PHE A 304 9.80 -4.79 -2.14
C PHE A 304 8.92 -4.21 -1.03
N HIS A 305 9.51 -3.66 0.04
CA HIS A 305 8.78 -2.90 1.06
C HIS A 305 8.08 -1.69 0.43
N PHE A 306 8.77 -0.96 -0.44
CA PHE A 306 8.21 0.18 -1.15
C PHE A 306 7.00 -0.24 -2.02
N TYR A 307 7.16 -1.27 -2.86
CA TYR A 307 6.09 -1.73 -3.74
C TYR A 307 4.88 -2.36 -3.02
N SER A 308 5.08 -2.87 -1.80
CA SER A 308 4.00 -3.36 -0.94
C SER A 308 3.36 -2.28 -0.06
N LEU A 309 3.81 -1.02 -0.16
CA LEU A 309 3.31 0.10 0.66
C LEU A 309 3.36 -0.19 2.16
N ARG A 310 4.37 -0.93 2.62
CA ARG A 310 4.40 -1.48 3.99
C ARG A 310 4.60 -0.42 5.08
N ASN A 311 5.00 0.80 4.74
CA ASN A 311 5.02 1.96 5.66
C ASN A 311 3.64 2.63 5.80
N TRP A 312 2.62 2.14 5.09
CA TRP A 312 1.26 2.68 5.18
C TRP A 312 0.43 1.85 6.16
N ASN A 313 -0.39 2.54 6.94
CA ASN A 313 -1.36 1.93 7.83
C ASN A 313 -2.72 1.84 7.13
N LEU A 314 -3.06 0.63 6.70
CA LEU A 314 -4.19 0.32 5.82
C LEU A 314 -5.15 -0.70 6.47
N PRO A 315 -5.75 -0.41 7.63
CA PRO A 315 -6.47 -1.41 8.43
C PRO A 315 -7.75 -1.95 7.77
N SER A 316 -8.33 -1.20 6.82
CA SER A 316 -9.57 -1.56 6.14
C SER A 316 -9.36 -2.05 4.70
N LEU A 317 -8.11 -2.22 4.26
CA LEU A 317 -7.81 -2.56 2.88
C LEU A 317 -8.19 -4.01 2.59
N GLU A 318 -9.02 -4.21 1.58
CA GLU A 318 -9.45 -5.53 1.12
C GLU A 318 -8.97 -5.80 -0.31
N GLY A 319 -9.03 -4.79 -1.18
CA GLY A 319 -8.69 -4.89 -2.59
C GLY A 319 -7.37 -4.22 -2.98
N PHE A 320 -6.52 -4.95 -3.71
CA PHE A 320 -5.34 -4.39 -4.35
C PHE A 320 -5.22 -4.98 -5.76
N SER A 321 -5.26 -4.14 -6.81
CA SER A 321 -5.41 -4.66 -8.18
C SER A 321 -4.25 -5.58 -8.59
N GLY A 322 -3.04 -5.34 -8.09
CA GLY A 322 -1.91 -6.26 -8.25
C GLY A 322 -0.70 -5.63 -8.93
N HIS A 323 0.21 -6.50 -9.39
CA HIS A 323 1.49 -6.10 -9.98
C HIS A 323 1.73 -6.76 -11.33
N VAL A 324 2.43 -6.06 -12.22
CA VAL A 324 3.07 -6.64 -13.40
C VAL A 324 4.57 -6.56 -13.23
N LEU A 325 5.24 -7.72 -13.28
CA LEU A 325 6.69 -7.79 -13.24
C LEU A 325 7.23 -7.46 -14.64
N LYS A 326 7.88 -6.31 -14.77
CA LYS A 326 8.52 -5.89 -16.01
C LYS A 326 9.98 -6.35 -16.01
N TRP A 327 10.24 -7.34 -16.84
CA TRP A 327 11.57 -7.92 -16.98
C TRP A 327 12.41 -7.24 -18.06
N ASP A 328 11.81 -6.69 -19.11
CA ASP A 328 12.52 -5.99 -20.18
C ASP A 328 11.70 -4.78 -20.65
N GLU A 329 12.38 -3.71 -21.05
CA GLU A 329 11.76 -2.46 -21.51
C GLU A 329 11.72 -2.34 -23.04
N PHE A 330 12.54 -3.06 -23.82
CA PHE A 330 12.84 -2.63 -25.21
C PHE A 330 12.98 -3.70 -26.30
N GLN A 331 12.47 -4.93 -26.14
CA GLN A 331 12.69 -5.98 -27.16
C GLN A 331 11.40 -6.46 -27.83
N THR A 332 11.35 -6.29 -29.17
CA THR A 332 10.28 -6.80 -30.05
C THR A 332 10.52 -8.25 -30.48
N ASP A 333 11.76 -8.72 -30.51
CA ASP A 333 12.06 -10.13 -30.79
C ASP A 333 11.88 -11.01 -29.55
N SER A 334 11.12 -12.08 -29.73
CA SER A 334 10.79 -13.05 -28.68
C SER A 334 11.99 -13.84 -28.15
N ALA A 335 12.95 -14.17 -29.02
CA ALA A 335 14.13 -14.95 -28.64
C ALA A 335 15.15 -14.10 -27.87
N GLU A 336 15.32 -12.83 -28.27
CA GLU A 336 16.08 -11.85 -27.49
C GLU A 336 15.44 -11.58 -26.14
N LYS A 337 14.12 -11.34 -26.09
CA LYS A 337 13.40 -11.11 -24.83
C LYS A 337 13.58 -12.28 -23.85
N PHE A 338 13.53 -13.52 -24.34
CA PHE A 338 13.80 -14.70 -23.51
C PHE A 338 15.23 -14.71 -22.95
N ARG A 339 16.24 -14.42 -23.78
CA ARG A 339 17.65 -14.34 -23.35
C ARG A 339 17.84 -13.24 -22.31
N SER A 340 17.30 -12.06 -22.56
CA SER A 340 17.31 -10.90 -21.64
C SER A 340 16.74 -11.26 -20.27
N VAL A 341 15.54 -11.85 -20.23
CA VAL A 341 14.92 -12.26 -18.95
C VAL A 341 15.73 -13.34 -18.23
N ARG A 342 16.30 -14.30 -18.96
CA ARG A 342 17.20 -15.30 -18.36
C ARG A 342 18.41 -14.66 -17.70
N ASP A 343 19.04 -13.71 -18.38
CA ASP A 343 20.22 -13.00 -17.87
C ASP A 343 19.86 -12.19 -16.63
N ILE A 344 18.69 -11.54 -16.63
CA ILE A 344 18.18 -10.77 -15.49
C ILE A 344 17.92 -11.66 -14.28
N ILE A 345 17.24 -12.79 -14.48
CA ILE A 345 16.99 -13.77 -13.40
C ILE A 345 18.32 -14.28 -12.82
N THR A 346 19.31 -14.58 -13.67
CA THR A 346 20.62 -15.08 -13.24
C THR A 346 21.38 -14.05 -12.39
N GLN A 347 21.38 -12.78 -12.83
CA GLN A 347 21.98 -11.69 -12.08
C GLN A 347 21.23 -11.41 -10.77
N LEU A 348 19.90 -11.45 -10.79
CA LEU A 348 19.08 -11.26 -9.60
C LEU A 348 19.34 -12.36 -8.56
N LYS A 349 19.48 -13.63 -8.97
CA LYS A 349 19.89 -14.73 -8.07
C LYS A 349 21.23 -14.47 -7.40
N THR A 350 22.19 -13.93 -8.15
CA THR A 350 23.51 -13.58 -7.63
C THR A 350 23.41 -12.48 -6.58
N ARG A 351 22.61 -11.45 -6.85
CA ARG A 351 22.34 -10.36 -5.91
C ARG A 351 21.61 -10.85 -4.65
N ILE A 352 20.58 -11.68 -4.81
CA ILE A 352 19.85 -12.28 -3.68
C ILE A 352 20.81 -13.07 -2.78
N GLN A 353 21.70 -13.87 -3.37
CA GLN A 353 22.67 -14.64 -2.59
C GLN A 353 23.66 -13.75 -1.81
N GLN A 354 23.94 -12.54 -2.29
CA GLN A 354 24.80 -11.57 -1.60
C GLN A 354 24.06 -10.84 -0.46
N GLU A 355 22.76 -10.59 -0.62
CA GLU A 355 21.95 -9.84 0.36
C GLU A 355 21.20 -10.74 1.36
N SER A 356 21.01 -12.03 1.06
CA SER A 356 20.23 -12.91 1.94
C SER A 356 20.96 -13.22 3.23
N SER A 357 20.30 -12.96 4.36
CA SER A 357 20.83 -13.24 5.70
C SER A 357 20.97 -14.74 6.00
N ASP A 358 20.19 -15.59 5.32
CA ASP A 358 20.20 -17.05 5.53
C ASP A 358 21.12 -17.80 4.54
N GLY A 359 21.78 -17.08 3.63
CA GLY A 359 22.65 -17.64 2.60
C GLY A 359 21.92 -18.45 1.51
N LEU A 360 20.59 -18.51 1.53
CA LEU A 360 19.78 -19.17 0.50
C LEU A 360 19.52 -18.20 -0.67
N PRO A 361 19.51 -18.70 -1.92
CA PRO A 361 19.32 -17.86 -3.11
C PRO A 361 17.83 -17.59 -3.39
N HIS A 362 17.06 -17.25 -2.36
CA HIS A 362 15.65 -16.84 -2.52
C HIS A 362 15.38 -15.48 -1.88
N LEU A 363 14.46 -14.75 -2.50
CA LEU A 363 13.96 -13.51 -1.97
C LEU A 363 12.67 -13.76 -1.20
N ASN A 364 12.63 -13.44 0.09
CA ASN A 364 11.37 -13.35 0.82
C ASN A 364 10.69 -12.02 0.47
N ALA A 365 9.69 -12.06 -0.40
CA ALA A 365 8.99 -10.87 -0.86
C ALA A 365 7.58 -10.82 -0.28
N GLN A 366 7.25 -9.69 0.33
CA GLN A 366 5.88 -9.27 0.50
C GLN A 366 5.57 -8.28 -0.61
N LEU A 367 4.70 -8.65 -1.55
CA LEU A 367 4.35 -7.81 -2.70
C LEU A 367 3.10 -6.97 -2.44
N PHE A 368 2.20 -7.43 -1.58
CA PHE A 368 0.94 -6.76 -1.32
C PHE A 368 0.95 -6.10 0.07
N PRO A 369 0.24 -4.98 0.23
CA PRO A 369 0.01 -4.41 1.55
C PRO A 369 -0.73 -5.39 2.47
N ASN A 370 -0.51 -5.26 3.78
CA ASN A 370 -1.25 -6.05 4.77
C ASN A 370 -2.77 -5.82 4.64
N GLY A 371 -3.55 -6.87 4.88
CA GLY A 371 -5.02 -6.84 4.84
C GLY A 371 -5.63 -7.25 3.50
N VAL A 372 -4.86 -7.21 2.40
CA VAL A 372 -5.34 -7.60 1.07
C VAL A 372 -5.81 -9.06 1.04
N THR A 373 -7.03 -9.26 0.56
CA THR A 373 -7.65 -10.58 0.42
C THR A 373 -7.63 -11.08 -1.02
N HIS A 374 -7.62 -10.17 -2.00
CA HIS A 374 -7.67 -10.51 -3.42
C HIS A 374 -6.64 -9.72 -4.22
N SER A 375 -5.85 -10.39 -5.07
CA SER A 375 -4.90 -9.70 -5.95
C SER A 375 -4.47 -10.51 -7.18
N CYS A 376 -3.67 -9.88 -8.04
CA CYS A 376 -3.15 -10.45 -9.29
C CYS A 376 -1.65 -10.17 -9.45
N ILE A 377 -0.91 -11.12 -10.04
CA ILE A 377 0.47 -10.91 -10.47
C ILE A 377 0.61 -11.34 -11.93
N GLN A 378 0.99 -10.39 -12.77
CA GLN A 378 1.34 -10.64 -14.17
C GLN A 378 2.85 -10.80 -14.36
N ASN A 379 3.19 -11.56 -15.40
CA ASN A 379 4.55 -11.91 -15.78
C ASN A 379 5.36 -12.59 -14.67
N TRP A 380 4.71 -13.46 -13.91
CA TRP A 380 5.43 -14.31 -12.95
C TRP A 380 6.47 -15.15 -13.70
N PRO A 381 7.73 -15.20 -13.22
CA PRO A 381 8.80 -15.83 -13.97
C PRO A 381 8.57 -17.34 -14.02
N LEU A 382 8.61 -17.91 -15.22
CA LEU A 382 8.66 -19.35 -15.39
C LEU A 382 10.05 -19.86 -15.05
N ILE A 383 10.16 -20.69 -14.02
CA ILE A 383 11.38 -21.44 -13.75
C ILE A 383 11.32 -22.70 -14.62
N ASP A 384 11.68 -22.54 -15.89
CA ASP A 384 11.94 -23.67 -16.78
C ASP A 384 13.19 -24.40 -16.27
N THR A 385 13.09 -25.72 -16.11
CA THR A 385 14.23 -26.62 -15.86
C THR A 385 15.41 -26.44 -16.84
N LYS A 386 15.18 -25.87 -18.03
CA LYS A 386 16.22 -25.51 -19.01
C LYS A 386 16.82 -24.11 -18.81
N LEU A 387 16.08 -23.17 -18.20
CA LEU A 387 16.60 -21.83 -17.88
C LEU A 387 17.72 -21.91 -16.85
N ASP A 388 17.63 -22.90 -15.96
CA ASP A 388 18.57 -23.13 -14.88
C ASP A 388 18.99 -24.62 -14.88
N ILE A 389 20.07 -24.94 -15.59
CA ILE A 389 20.70 -26.28 -15.59
C ILE A 389 21.11 -26.68 -14.16
N ASP A 390 21.36 -25.70 -13.30
CA ASP A 390 21.61 -25.88 -11.87
C ASP A 390 20.33 -25.86 -11.01
N ALA A 391 19.13 -25.55 -11.51
CA ALA A 391 17.86 -25.66 -10.74
C ALA A 391 17.50 -27.12 -10.46
N ALA A 392 17.99 -28.06 -11.26
CA ALA A 392 17.93 -29.46 -10.90
C ALA A 392 18.75 -29.76 -9.61
N ARG A 393 19.75 -28.92 -9.29
CA ARG A 393 20.62 -29.04 -8.10
C ARG A 393 20.24 -28.08 -6.97
N ARG A 394 19.72 -26.89 -7.27
CA ARG A 394 19.34 -25.85 -6.31
C ARG A 394 17.86 -25.98 -5.98
N LYS A 395 17.55 -26.21 -4.71
CA LYS A 395 16.19 -26.53 -4.25
C LYS A 395 15.28 -25.32 -4.01
N SER A 396 15.75 -24.08 -4.18
CA SER A 396 15.06 -22.89 -3.67
C SER A 396 14.44 -22.04 -4.79
N PRO A 397 13.20 -21.52 -4.61
CA PRO A 397 12.56 -20.63 -5.58
C PRO A 397 13.26 -19.27 -5.66
N LEU A 398 13.08 -18.53 -6.76
CA LEU A 398 13.61 -17.16 -6.91
C LEU A 398 12.94 -16.19 -5.94
N ILE A 399 11.61 -16.23 -5.86
CA ILE A 399 10.78 -15.36 -5.02
C ILE A 399 9.90 -16.26 -4.15
N CYS A 400 9.98 -16.07 -2.84
CA CYS A 400 9.06 -16.60 -1.85
C CYS A 400 8.03 -15.51 -1.52
N LEU A 401 6.87 -15.55 -2.18
CA LEU A 401 5.73 -14.69 -1.90
C LEU A 401 5.06 -15.13 -0.59
N ARG A 402 5.09 -14.25 0.41
CA ARG A 402 4.43 -14.49 1.71
C ARG A 402 3.26 -13.52 1.88
N HIS A 403 2.07 -14.06 2.09
CA HIS A 403 0.91 -13.23 2.46
C HIS A 403 -0.09 -14.03 3.32
N PRO A 404 -0.20 -13.75 4.63
CA PRO A 404 -0.97 -14.58 5.54
C PRO A 404 -2.48 -14.41 5.42
N HIS A 405 -2.98 -13.35 4.77
CA HIS A 405 -4.42 -13.04 4.68
C HIS A 405 -4.98 -13.13 3.26
N LEU A 406 -4.17 -13.54 2.27
CA LEU A 406 -4.63 -13.58 0.89
C LEU A 406 -5.55 -14.78 0.70
N GLU A 407 -6.76 -14.54 0.21
CA GLU A 407 -7.80 -15.56 -0.02
C GLU A 407 -7.90 -15.94 -1.51
N SER A 408 -7.59 -15.02 -2.43
CA SER A 408 -7.57 -15.30 -3.86
C SER A 408 -6.39 -14.64 -4.55
N LEU A 409 -5.73 -15.39 -5.44
CA LEU A 409 -4.59 -14.93 -6.22
C LEU A 409 -4.72 -15.39 -7.67
N GLU A 410 -4.63 -14.43 -8.59
CA GLU A 410 -4.40 -14.70 -10.01
C GLU A 410 -2.92 -14.55 -10.35
N ILE A 411 -2.31 -15.58 -10.93
CA ILE A 411 -0.96 -15.55 -11.48
C ILE A 411 -1.05 -15.70 -12.99
N ILE A 412 -0.59 -14.69 -13.71
CA ILE A 412 -0.46 -14.71 -15.16
C ILE A 412 1.01 -14.91 -15.49
N TYR A 413 1.35 -16.09 -15.98
CA TYR A 413 2.70 -16.45 -16.35
C TYR A 413 3.12 -15.85 -17.67
N MET A 414 4.40 -15.53 -17.76
CA MET A 414 5.03 -15.15 -19.00
C MET A 414 5.54 -16.40 -19.74
N ILE A 415 4.88 -16.77 -20.83
CA ILE A 415 5.17 -18.00 -21.57
C ILE A 415 6.08 -17.71 -22.77
N TYR A 416 7.24 -18.37 -22.80
CA TYR A 416 8.29 -18.15 -23.81
C TYR A 416 8.49 -19.30 -24.80
N GLN A 417 8.12 -20.51 -24.40
CA GLN A 417 8.25 -21.70 -25.22
C GLN A 417 6.87 -22.25 -25.53
N PRO A 418 6.65 -22.84 -26.72
CA PRO A 418 5.36 -23.38 -27.10
C PRO A 418 4.93 -24.61 -26.28
N GLU A 419 5.84 -25.30 -25.60
CA GLU A 419 5.51 -26.46 -24.77
C GLU A 419 6.56 -26.57 -23.64
N GLY A 420 6.22 -27.29 -22.56
CA GLY A 420 7.20 -27.57 -21.52
C GLY A 420 6.62 -27.75 -20.11
N ASN A 421 7.52 -27.62 -19.13
CA ASN A 421 7.21 -27.82 -17.72
C ASN A 421 7.08 -26.47 -17.02
N LEU A 422 5.90 -26.20 -16.45
CA LEU A 422 5.63 -25.01 -15.64
C LEU A 422 5.71 -25.43 -14.17
N ARG A 423 6.72 -24.94 -13.46
CA ARG A 423 6.87 -25.20 -12.02
C ARG A 423 6.37 -23.99 -11.23
N LEU A 424 5.36 -24.21 -10.39
CA LEU A 424 4.91 -23.23 -9.40
C LEU A 424 5.60 -23.48 -8.06
N GLU A 425 6.28 -22.47 -7.56
CA GLU A 425 7.02 -22.53 -6.31
C GLU A 425 7.14 -21.17 -5.64
N GLY A 426 7.37 -21.19 -4.32
CA GLY A 426 7.56 -19.99 -3.52
C GLY A 426 6.26 -19.32 -3.09
N LEU A 427 5.10 -19.99 -3.15
CA LEU A 427 3.84 -19.42 -2.68
C LEU A 427 3.56 -19.84 -1.24
N TYR A 428 3.75 -18.93 -0.29
CA TYR A 428 3.44 -19.13 1.14
C TYR A 428 2.18 -18.35 1.51
N LEU A 429 1.03 -18.93 1.18
CA LEU A 429 -0.29 -18.31 1.23
C LEU A 429 -1.26 -19.24 2.00
N PRO A 430 -1.10 -19.37 3.34
CA PRO A 430 -1.82 -20.37 4.13
C PRO A 430 -3.34 -20.18 4.18
N GLN A 431 -3.86 -19.00 3.83
CA GLN A 431 -5.29 -18.69 3.78
C GLN A 431 -5.86 -18.65 2.36
N LEU A 432 -5.05 -18.98 1.35
CA LEU A 432 -5.51 -18.94 -0.03
C LEU A 432 -6.60 -19.98 -0.23
N HIS A 433 -7.76 -19.56 -0.71
CA HIS A 433 -8.88 -20.41 -1.09
C HIS A 433 -8.92 -20.67 -2.59
N GLU A 434 -8.58 -19.66 -3.40
CA GLU A 434 -8.59 -19.73 -4.86
C GLU A 434 -7.25 -19.31 -5.46
N LEU A 435 -6.72 -20.17 -6.34
CA LEU A 435 -5.56 -19.88 -7.18
C LEU A 435 -5.97 -19.98 -8.65
N SER A 436 -5.86 -18.87 -9.38
CA SER A 436 -6.06 -18.83 -10.83
C SER A 436 -4.71 -18.69 -11.53
N ILE A 437 -4.43 -19.61 -12.44
CA ILE A 437 -3.22 -19.64 -13.26
C ILE A 437 -3.63 -19.38 -14.71
N ARG A 438 -3.08 -18.31 -15.30
CA ARG A 438 -3.25 -17.99 -16.71
C ARG A 438 -1.89 -17.83 -17.39
N GLY A 439 -1.89 -17.92 -18.72
CA GLY A 439 -0.70 -17.69 -19.54
C GLY A 439 -0.87 -16.43 -20.38
N ASP A 440 0.04 -15.47 -20.23
CA ASP A 440 0.24 -14.41 -21.21
C ASP A 440 1.19 -14.93 -22.29
N GLN A 441 0.63 -15.18 -23.47
CA GLN A 441 1.27 -15.95 -24.53
C GLN A 441 1.93 -15.04 -25.57
N MET A 442 2.53 -13.90 -25.22
CA MET A 442 3.06 -12.97 -26.24
C MET A 442 4.07 -13.56 -27.25
N LEU A 443 4.61 -14.78 -27.06
CA LEU A 443 5.88 -15.20 -27.67
C LEU A 443 5.90 -16.53 -28.47
N CYS A 444 4.82 -17.32 -28.52
CA CYS A 444 4.92 -18.73 -28.97
C CYS A 444 4.22 -19.09 -30.30
N TRP A 445 3.70 -18.11 -31.05
CA TRP A 445 2.61 -18.34 -32.02
C TRP A 445 2.96 -18.98 -33.36
N GLN A 446 4.23 -19.30 -33.66
CA GLN A 446 4.58 -19.70 -35.03
C GLN A 446 4.93 -21.18 -35.24
N ALA A 447 5.11 -22.00 -34.18
CA ALA A 447 5.75 -23.31 -34.35
C ALA A 447 4.96 -24.55 -33.88
N ALA A 448 4.06 -24.47 -32.91
CA ALA A 448 3.43 -25.67 -32.33
C ALA A 448 1.94 -25.82 -32.69
N ARG A 449 1.60 -26.92 -33.37
CA ARG A 449 0.24 -27.45 -33.42
C ARG A 449 0.00 -28.22 -32.12
N ASN A 450 -0.88 -27.73 -31.24
CA ASN A 450 -1.27 -28.33 -29.96
C ASN A 450 -0.19 -28.25 -28.85
N PRO A 451 0.15 -27.04 -28.38
CA PRO A 451 1.06 -26.86 -27.25
C PRO A 451 0.57 -27.60 -25.99
N MET A 452 1.48 -28.31 -25.32
CA MET A 452 1.21 -29.03 -24.08
C MET A 452 2.10 -28.52 -22.95
N TYR A 453 1.50 -28.19 -21.81
CA TYR A 453 2.23 -27.79 -20.61
C TYR A 453 1.97 -28.73 -19.46
N HIS A 454 3.04 -29.17 -18.81
CA HIS A 454 2.97 -29.95 -17.58
C HIS A 454 3.16 -29.00 -16.40
N VAL A 455 2.16 -28.90 -15.52
CA VAL A 455 2.19 -28.01 -14.35
C VAL A 455 2.59 -28.82 -13.11
N PHE A 456 3.65 -28.37 -12.44
CA PHE A 456 4.22 -28.97 -11.24
C PHE A 456 4.12 -28.02 -10.06
N PHE A 457 3.71 -28.53 -8.89
CA PHE A 457 3.74 -27.80 -7.63
C PHE A 457 4.94 -28.26 -6.81
N SER A 458 5.78 -27.32 -6.39
CA SER A 458 6.92 -27.59 -5.50
C SER A 458 6.49 -27.74 -4.05
N ASP A 459 7.29 -28.44 -3.24
CA ASP A 459 7.15 -28.49 -1.78
C ASP A 459 7.44 -27.12 -1.12
N TRP A 460 7.95 -26.15 -1.88
CA TRP A 460 8.18 -24.75 -1.45
C TRP A 460 6.92 -23.89 -1.53
N ASN A 461 5.75 -24.52 -1.36
CA ASN A 461 4.47 -23.85 -1.33
C ASN A 461 3.74 -24.21 -0.03
N ASP A 462 3.09 -23.23 0.57
CA ASP A 462 2.10 -23.41 1.62
C ASP A 462 0.76 -22.90 1.10
N LEU A 463 -0.07 -23.84 0.63
CA LEU A 463 -1.38 -23.59 0.02
C LEU A 463 -2.45 -24.48 0.68
N ALA A 464 -2.29 -24.74 1.99
CA ALA A 464 -3.06 -25.76 2.71
C ALA A 464 -4.59 -25.61 2.61
N LYS A 465 -5.10 -24.37 2.50
CA LYS A 465 -6.53 -24.04 2.41
C LYS A 465 -7.06 -23.85 0.99
N CYS A 466 -6.24 -24.03 -0.03
CA CYS A 466 -6.66 -23.75 -1.40
C CYS A 466 -7.58 -24.88 -1.90
N GLU A 467 -8.83 -24.52 -2.13
CA GLU A 467 -9.90 -25.43 -2.54
C GLU A 467 -10.16 -25.37 -4.05
N VAL A 468 -9.85 -24.23 -4.67
CA VAL A 468 -10.12 -23.95 -6.08
C VAL A 468 -8.80 -23.65 -6.80
N LEU A 469 -8.49 -24.48 -7.79
CA LEU A 469 -7.41 -24.22 -8.75
C LEU A 469 -8.04 -24.06 -10.13
N VAL A 470 -7.87 -22.88 -10.72
CA VAL A 470 -8.26 -22.61 -12.12
C VAL A 470 -6.99 -22.55 -12.95
N CYS A 471 -6.85 -23.42 -13.95
CA CYS A 471 -5.73 -23.34 -14.90
C CYS A 471 -6.29 -23.08 -16.29
N GLN A 472 -5.97 -21.92 -16.86
CA GLN A 472 -6.48 -21.50 -18.18
C GLN A 472 -5.37 -20.86 -19.01
N LEU A 473 -4.70 -21.66 -19.82
CA LEU A 473 -3.71 -21.19 -20.80
C LEU A 473 -4.40 -20.89 -22.15
N LYS A 474 -5.34 -19.93 -22.17
CA LYS A 474 -6.12 -19.44 -23.35
C LYS A 474 -6.90 -20.49 -24.17
N LYS A 475 -8.24 -20.31 -24.25
CA LYS A 475 -9.17 -21.21 -24.98
C LYS A 475 -8.96 -21.28 -26.50
N GLU A 476 -8.48 -20.21 -27.13
CA GLU A 476 -8.39 -20.09 -28.60
C GLU A 476 -7.39 -21.07 -29.24
N LEU A 477 -6.43 -21.58 -28.46
CA LEU A 477 -5.32 -22.41 -28.95
C LEU A 477 -5.42 -23.90 -28.62
N GLN A 478 -6.50 -24.34 -27.95
CA GLN A 478 -6.65 -25.73 -27.47
C GLN A 478 -5.42 -26.22 -26.66
N VAL A 479 -4.80 -25.32 -25.89
CA VAL A 479 -3.63 -25.66 -25.06
C VAL A 479 -4.04 -26.67 -24.00
N ARG A 480 -3.33 -27.79 -23.91
CA ARG A 480 -3.58 -28.81 -22.89
C ARG A 480 -2.69 -28.57 -21.67
N CYS A 481 -3.31 -28.46 -20.51
CA CYS A 481 -2.63 -28.34 -19.23
C CYS A 481 -2.73 -29.68 -18.50
N LEU A 482 -1.60 -30.34 -18.33
CA LEU A 482 -1.53 -31.57 -17.54
C LEU A 482 -1.00 -31.22 -16.16
N VAL A 483 -1.84 -31.34 -15.13
CA VAL A 483 -1.43 -31.13 -13.75
C VAL A 483 -1.09 -32.47 -13.11
N GLU A 484 0.10 -32.57 -12.54
CA GLU A 484 0.55 -33.80 -11.88
C GLU A 484 -0.09 -33.94 -10.48
N THR A 485 -0.94 -34.96 -10.31
CA THR A 485 -1.74 -35.19 -9.09
C THR A 485 -0.94 -35.61 -7.87
N ALA A 486 0.21 -36.25 -8.06
CA ALA A 486 1.07 -36.71 -6.97
C ALA A 486 1.61 -35.55 -6.10
N ASN A 487 1.74 -34.36 -6.68
CA ASN A 487 2.20 -33.15 -5.99
C ASN A 487 1.04 -32.28 -5.45
N LEU A 488 -0.14 -32.35 -6.08
CA LEU A 488 -1.34 -31.65 -5.61
C LEU A 488 -1.75 -32.10 -4.20
N GLY A 489 -1.67 -33.40 -3.89
CA GLY A 489 -2.04 -33.93 -2.57
C GLY A 489 -1.13 -33.49 -1.43
N LYS A 490 0.10 -33.02 -1.73
CA LYS A 490 1.06 -32.47 -0.74
C LYS A 490 0.97 -30.96 -0.59
N ALA A 491 0.74 -30.23 -1.69
CA ALA A 491 0.67 -28.77 -1.69
C ALA A 491 -0.75 -28.22 -1.42
N LEU A 492 -1.79 -28.96 -1.82
CA LEU A 492 -3.20 -28.54 -1.79
C LEU A 492 -4.07 -29.60 -1.11
N HIS A 493 -3.85 -29.81 0.19
CA HIS A 493 -4.56 -30.83 0.97
C HIS A 493 -6.10 -30.71 0.95
N SER A 494 -6.63 -29.51 0.71
CA SER A 494 -8.07 -29.21 0.71
C SER A 494 -8.72 -29.20 -0.68
N LEU A 495 -7.97 -29.49 -1.76
CA LEU A 495 -8.47 -29.41 -3.13
C LEU A 495 -9.61 -30.42 -3.37
N LYS A 496 -10.84 -29.93 -3.41
CA LYS A 496 -11.99 -30.70 -3.90
C LYS A 496 -12.01 -30.60 -5.42
N LEU A 497 -11.43 -31.59 -6.12
CA LEU A 497 -11.60 -31.75 -7.56
C LEU A 497 -13.10 -31.92 -7.87
N ARG A 498 -13.80 -30.82 -8.14
CA ARG A 498 -15.16 -30.87 -8.67
C ARG A 498 -15.05 -31.24 -10.14
N ASN A 499 -15.18 -32.53 -10.43
CA ASN A 499 -15.35 -33.06 -11.78
C ASN A 499 -16.55 -32.36 -12.46
N LYS A 500 -16.30 -31.26 -13.16
CA LYS A 500 -17.13 -30.82 -14.29
C LYS A 500 -16.45 -31.34 -15.55
N THR A 501 -16.48 -32.66 -15.68
CA THR A 501 -16.10 -33.40 -16.89
C THR A 501 -17.08 -33.09 -18.00
N GLU A 502 -16.60 -32.51 -19.08
CA GLU A 502 -16.83 -33.08 -20.41
C GLU A 502 -15.44 -33.45 -20.95
N ASP A 503 -15.24 -34.76 -21.14
CA ASP A 503 -14.08 -35.43 -21.76
C ASP A 503 -12.71 -35.44 -21.04
N ILE A 504 -12.60 -36.26 -19.98
CA ILE A 504 -11.31 -36.81 -19.51
C ILE A 504 -11.43 -38.34 -19.35
N ASN A 505 -11.72 -39.05 -20.43
CA ASN A 505 -11.78 -40.53 -20.42
C ASN A 505 -10.54 -41.22 -21.01
N SER A 506 -9.39 -40.54 -21.13
CA SER A 506 -8.18 -41.15 -21.71
C SER A 506 -6.87 -40.96 -20.95
N LEU A 507 -6.84 -40.29 -19.79
CA LEU A 507 -5.59 -40.13 -19.02
C LEU A 507 -5.63 -41.01 -17.77
N LYS A 508 -4.74 -42.03 -17.76
CA LYS A 508 -4.43 -42.79 -16.54
C LYS A 508 -3.65 -41.90 -15.56
N PRO A 509 -3.78 -42.10 -14.23
CA PRO A 509 -2.89 -41.46 -13.25
C PRO A 509 -1.42 -41.61 -13.68
N PRO A 510 -0.58 -40.56 -13.50
CA PRO A 510 -0.68 -39.52 -12.46
C PRO A 510 -1.17 -38.12 -12.89
N PHE A 511 -1.79 -37.93 -14.06
CA PHE A 511 -2.16 -36.58 -14.56
C PHE A 511 -3.68 -36.33 -14.61
N VAL A 512 -4.09 -35.09 -14.37
CA VAL A 512 -5.44 -34.57 -14.64
C VAL A 512 -5.33 -33.50 -15.72
N GLU A 513 -6.12 -33.63 -16.79
CA GLU A 513 -6.28 -32.59 -17.81
C GLU A 513 -7.32 -31.58 -17.31
N LEU A 514 -6.98 -30.29 -17.28
CA LEU A 514 -7.86 -29.21 -16.84
C LEU A 514 -8.41 -28.38 -18.00
#